data_AF-A0A831LUV2-F1
#
_entry.id   AF-A0A831LUV2-F1
#
_cell.length_a   1.000
_cell.length_b   1.000
_cell.length_c   1.000
_cell.angle_alpha   90.00
_cell.angle_beta   90.00
_cell.angle_gamma   90.00
#
_symmetry.space_group_name_H-M   'P 1'
#
loop_
_entity.id
_entity.type
_entity.pdbx_description
1 polymer ?
#
loop_
_entity_poly.entity_id
_entity_poly.type
_entity_poly.pdbx_seq_one_letter_code
_entity_poly.pdbx_strand_id
1 'polypeptide(L)' 'MKSLKIEGQKRENLGKKESKRLRQQGLVPGVLYGKDKVVHLAVPFSDLRPFAYTPNVYLIDL' A
#
# COMPACT_ATOMS: atom_id res chain seq x y z
N MET A 1 15.64 6.31 12.40
CA MET A 1 14.64 5.91 11.37
C MET A 1 14.65 4.40 11.27
N LYS A 2 13.47 3.76 11.22
CA LYS A 2 13.37 2.30 11.07
C LYS A 2 13.08 1.98 9.60
N SER A 3 13.70 0.94 9.05
CA SER A 3 13.41 0.49 7.68
C SER A 3 12.36 -0.62 7.72
N LEU A 4 11.42 -0.60 6.78
CA LEU A 4 10.40 -1.62 6.60
C LEU A 4 10.29 -1.95 5.12
N LYS A 5 10.31 -3.24 4.79
CA LYS A 5 10.05 -3.71 3.42
C LYS A 5 8.57 -4.07 3.30
N ILE A 6 7.90 -3.58 2.27
CA ILE A 6 6.49 -3.88 1.97
C ILE A 6 6.39 -4.37 0.54
N GLU A 7 5.69 -5.48 0.32
CA GLU A 7 5.48 -6.00 -1.04
C GLU A 7 4.14 -5.53 -1.58
N GLY A 8 4.20 -4.68 -2.61
CA GLY A 8 3.02 -4.13 -3.28
C GLY A 8 2.73 -4.80 -4.61
N GLN A 9 1.45 -5.04 -4.89
CA GLN A 9 0.98 -5.49 -6.20
C GLN A 9 0.52 -4.29 -7.03
N LYS A 10 1.05 -4.13 -8.24
CA LYS A 10 0.63 -3.07 -9.16
C LYS A 10 -0.85 -3.25 -9.54
N ARG A 11 -1.62 -2.17 -9.51
CA ARG A 11 -3.03 -2.16 -9.88
C ARG A 11 -3.19 -1.62 -11.30
N GLU A 12 -3.68 -2.47 -12.20
CA GLU A 12 -4.05 -2.05 -13.56
C GLU A 12 -5.50 -1.56 -13.61
N ASN A 13 -6.38 -2.14 -12.78
CA ASN A 13 -7.79 -1.77 -12.72
C ASN A 13 -8.10 -0.92 -11.48
N LEU A 14 -8.59 0.29 -11.74
CA LEU A 14 -8.89 1.31 -10.72
C LEU A 14 -10.39 1.40 -10.38
N GLY A 15 -11.21 0.53 -10.96
CA GLY A 15 -12.66 0.54 -10.80
C GLY A 15 -13.14 0.18 -9.39
N LYS A 16 -14.41 0.53 -9.11
CA LYS A 16 -15.11 0.24 -7.84
C LYS A 16 -15.16 -1.26 -7.54
N LYS A 17 -15.45 -2.09 -8.55
CA LYS A 17 -15.59 -3.55 -8.41
C LYS A 17 -14.27 -4.19 -7.95
N GLU A 18 -13.17 -3.90 -8.64
CA GLU A 18 -11.86 -4.43 -8.28
C GLU A 18 -11.38 -3.92 -6.92
N SER A 19 -11.61 -2.64 -6.62
CA SER A 19 -11.28 -2.09 -5.30
C SER A 19 -12.07 -2.77 -4.16
N LYS A 20 -13.30 -3.22 -4.42
CA LYS A 20 -14.08 -3.99 -3.44
C LYS A 20 -13.51 -5.42 -3.28
N ARG A 21 -13.16 -6.07 -4.40
CA ARG A 21 -12.55 -7.41 -4.40
C ARG A 21 -11.24 -7.44 -3.61
N LEU A 22 -10.35 -6.47 -3.84
CA LEU A 22 -9.07 -6.37 -3.14
C LEU A 22 -9.25 -6.26 -1.61
N ARG A 23 -10.21 -5.42 -1.17
CA ARG A 23 -10.51 -5.29 0.28
C ARG A 23 -11.05 -6.58 0.88
N GLN A 24 -11.87 -7.33 0.16
CA GLN A 24 -12.37 -8.63 0.60
C GLN A 24 -11.25 -9.68 0.73
N GLN A 25 -10.16 -9.51 -0.01
CA GLN A 25 -8.96 -10.35 0.07
C GLN A 25 -7.96 -9.88 1.15
N GLY A 26 -8.30 -8.87 1.96
CA GLY A 26 -7.40 -8.32 2.97
C GLY A 26 -6.30 -7.40 2.40
N LEU A 27 -6.41 -7.00 1.13
CA LEU A 27 -5.51 -6.05 0.49
C LEU A 27 -6.07 -4.62 0.61
N VAL A 28 -5.15 -3.67 0.81
CA VAL A 28 -5.44 -2.25 0.90
C VAL A 28 -5.03 -1.59 -0.42
N PRO A 29 -6.00 -1.12 -1.24
CA PRO A 29 -5.68 -0.36 -2.43
C PRO A 29 -5.18 1.04 -2.05
N GLY A 30 -4.03 1.43 -2.62
CA GLY A 30 -3.38 2.72 -2.39
C GLY A 30 -2.80 3.33 -3.66
N VAL A 31 -2.26 4.53 -3.50
CA VAL A 31 -1.59 5.31 -4.54
C VAL A 31 -0.32 5.88 -3.95
N LEU A 32 0.83 5.58 -4.55
CA LEU A 32 2.10 6.20 -4.22
C LEU A 32 2.35 7.35 -5.19
N TYR A 33 2.65 8.52 -4.62
CA TYR A 33 2.97 9.76 -5.32
C TYR A 33 4.17 10.45 -4.64
N GLY A 34 4.78 11.44 -5.31
CA GLY A 34 5.90 12.23 -4.76
C GLY A 34 7.19 12.21 -5.59
N LYS A 35 7.24 11.42 -6.66
CA LYS A 35 8.27 11.51 -7.73
C LYS A 35 7.57 11.69 -9.09
N ASP A 36 8.23 11.36 -10.19
CA ASP A 36 7.76 11.60 -11.57
C ASP A 36 6.52 10.78 -12.00
N LYS A 37 6.27 9.62 -11.38
CA LYS A 37 5.17 8.73 -11.78
C LYS A 37 4.30 8.35 -10.59
N VAL A 38 2.99 8.44 -10.79
CA VAL A 38 1.98 7.92 -9.87
C VAL A 38 1.92 6.41 -10.02
N VAL A 39 2.05 5.69 -8.91
CA VAL A 39 1.96 4.22 -8.89
C VAL A 39 0.70 3.81 -8.15
N HIS A 40 -0.20 3.13 -8.84
CA HIS A 40 -1.36 2.50 -8.22
C HIS A 40 -0.98 1.10 -7.75
N LEU A 41 -1.16 0.81 -6.46
CA LEU A 41 -0.78 -0.48 -5.89
C LEU A 41 -1.77 -0.97 -4.84
N ALA A 42 -1.71 -2.25 -4.53
CA ALA A 42 -2.42 -2.90 -3.43
C ALA A 42 -1.41 -3.59 -2.53
N VAL A 43 -1.54 -3.41 -1.22
CA VAL A 43 -0.61 -3.97 -0.22
C VAL A 43 -1.38 -4.77 0.83
N PRO A 44 -0.79 -5.81 1.44
CA PRO A 44 -1.42 -6.50 2.56
C PRO A 44 -1.70 -5.56 3.73
N PHE A 45 -2.89 -5.66 4.32
CA PHE A 45 -3.21 -4.87 5.52
C PHE A 45 -2.24 -5.16 6.68
N SER A 46 -1.77 -6.41 6.79
CA SER A 46 -0.81 -6.84 7.80
C SER A 46 0.45 -5.99 7.84
N ASP A 47 0.92 -5.57 6.67
CA ASP A 47 2.21 -4.89 6.48
C ASP A 47 2.11 -3.40 6.79
N LEU A 48 0.88 -2.86 6.77
CA LEU A 48 0.60 -1.47 7.13
C LEU A 48 0.50 -1.24 8.64
N ARG A 49 0.04 -2.25 9.39
CA ARG A 49 -0.22 -2.12 10.84
C ARG A 49 0.99 -1.62 11.64
N PRO A 50 2.24 -2.08 11.41
CA PRO A 50 3.38 -1.70 12.25
C PRO A 50 3.71 -0.21 12.22
N PHE A 51 3.33 0.51 11.17
CA PHE A 51 3.60 1.94 11.05
C PHE A 51 2.35 2.82 11.12
N ALA A 52 1.18 2.34 10.70
CA ALA A 52 -0.06 3.12 10.72
C ALA A 52 -0.50 3.54 12.14
N TYR A 53 -0.19 2.73 13.16
CA TYR A 53 -0.63 2.95 14.54
C TYR A 53 0.49 3.47 15.47
N THR A 54 1.61 3.95 14.91
CA THR A 54 2.74 4.45 15.71
C THR A 54 3.14 5.85 15.25
N PRO A 55 3.62 6.73 16.15
CA PRO A 55 4.11 8.06 15.76
C PRO A 55 5.52 8.03 15.14
N ASN A 56 6.08 6.84 14.86
CA ASN A 56 7.43 6.69 14.35
C ASN A 56 7.49 6.95 12.85
N VAL A 57 8.61 7.53 12.39
CA VAL A 57 8.91 7.68 10.97
C VAL A 57 9.66 6.44 10.47
N TYR A 58 9.14 5.85 9.38
CA TYR A 58 9.72 4.68 8.73
C TYR A 58 10.19 5.02 7.31
N LEU A 59 11.30 4.42 6.92
CA LEU A 59 11.74 4.38 5.53
C LEU A 59 11.21 3.09 4.91
N ILE A 60 10.28 3.23 3.96
CA ILE A 60 9.62 2.10 3.31
C ILE A 60 10.35 1.77 2.01
N ASP A 61 10.79 0.51 1.90
CA ASP A 61 11.24 -0.08 0.64
C ASP A 61 10.08 -0.83 0.00
N LEU A 62 9.68 -0.42 -1.21
CA LEU A 62 8.42 -0.78 -1.88
C LEU A 62 8.64 -1.17 -3.34
#